data_AF-A0A397FGG9-F1
#
_entry.id   AF-A0A397FGG9-F1
#
_cell.length_a   1.000
_cell.length_b   1.000
_cell.length_c   1.000
_cell.angle_alpha   90.00
_cell.angle_beta   90.00
_cell.angle_gamma   90.00
#
_symmetry.space_group_name_H-M   'P 1'
#
loop_
_entity.id
_entity.type
_entity.pdbx_description
1 polymer ?
#
loop_
_entity_poly.entity_id
_entity_poly.type
_entity_poly.pdbx_seq_one_letter_code
_entity_poly.pdbx_strand_id
1 'polypeptide(L)'
;PIDLKRGVIVLTNDHTICKEGATLTPEQAKLLVHFDKKLSTFNVQLVSRWATEGGVYERLAPKKAKKATSVAADDDEDDNGDDEDME
;
A
#
# COMPACT_ATOMS: atom_id res chain seq x y z
N PRO A 1 -4.87 -7.53 -28.48
CA PRO A 1 -5.24 -8.61 -29.42
C PRO A 1 -4.08 -9.58 -29.65
N ILE A 2 -4.27 -10.83 -29.23
CA ILE A 2 -3.31 -11.92 -29.39
C ILE A 2 -3.80 -12.86 -30.50
N ASP A 3 -2.87 -13.35 -31.30
CA ASP A 3 -3.13 -14.32 -32.37
C ASP A 3 -2.12 -15.47 -32.28
N LEU A 4 -2.51 -16.67 -32.70
CA LEU A 4 -1.68 -17.86 -32.62
C LEU A 4 -1.20 -18.25 -34.01
N LYS A 5 0.04 -17.91 -34.35
CA LYS A 5 0.63 -18.22 -35.66
C LYS A 5 1.67 -19.32 -35.51
N ARG A 6 1.41 -20.48 -36.10
CA ARG A 6 2.32 -21.65 -36.10
C ARG A 6 2.77 -22.07 -34.69
N GLY A 7 1.87 -21.99 -33.72
CA GLY A 7 2.15 -22.34 -32.32
C GLY A 7 2.86 -21.25 -31.51
N VAL A 8 3.15 -20.08 -32.09
CA VAL A 8 3.72 -18.93 -31.40
C VAL A 8 2.63 -17.90 -31.14
N ILE A 9 2.56 -17.40 -29.90
CA ILE A 9 1.66 -16.32 -29.52
C ILE A 9 2.26 -15.01 -30.04
N VAL A 10 1.50 -14.28 -30.87
CA VAL A 10 1.92 -13.02 -31.48
C VAL A 10 0.93 -11.92 -31.12
N LEU A 11 1.44 -10.75 -30.70
CA LEU A 11 0.63 -9.55 -30.56
C LEU A 11 0.37 -8.96 -31.95
N THR A 12 -0.90 -8.78 -32.34
CA THR A 12 -1.26 -8.16 -33.64
C THR A 12 -1.18 -6.64 -33.61
N ASN A 13 -1.35 -6.03 -32.44
CA ASN A 13 -1.19 -4.59 -32.21
C ASN A 13 -0.62 -4.37 -30.80
N ASP A 14 0.10 -3.28 -30.62
CA ASP A 14 0.61 -2.87 -29.32
C ASP A 14 -0.54 -2.60 -28.34
N HIS A 15 -0.39 -3.09 -27.11
CA HIS A 15 -1.39 -2.94 -26.07
C HIS A 15 -0.76 -2.34 -24.81
N THR A 16 -1.25 -1.16 -24.41
CA THR A 16 -0.81 -0.50 -23.18
C THR A 16 -1.58 -1.07 -21.99
N ILE A 17 -0.89 -1.75 -21.08
CA ILE A 17 -1.50 -2.44 -19.93
C ILE A 17 -1.97 -1.46 -18.85
N CYS A 18 -1.15 -0.45 -18.51
CA CYS A 18 -1.48 0.56 -17.50
C CYS A 18 -0.79 1.89 -17.81
N LYS A 19 -1.30 2.98 -17.24
CA LYS A 19 -0.70 4.33 -17.30
C LYS A 19 -0.32 4.79 -15.90
N GLU A 20 0.66 5.68 -15.81
CA GLU A 20 1.06 6.28 -14.53
C GLU A 20 -0.12 7.02 -13.88
N GLY A 21 -0.34 6.77 -12.58
CA GLY A 21 -1.42 7.37 -11.81
C GLY A 21 -2.80 6.70 -11.96
N ALA A 22 -2.98 5.72 -12.83
CA ALA A 22 -4.23 4.97 -12.93
C ALA A 22 -4.28 3.79 -11.95
N THR A 23 -5.42 3.58 -11.29
CA THR A 23 -5.66 2.38 -10.47
C THR A 23 -5.60 1.13 -11.34
N LEU A 24 -4.74 0.18 -10.98
CA LEU A 24 -4.63 -1.08 -11.71
C LEU A 24 -5.81 -2.00 -11.41
N THR A 25 -6.39 -2.58 -12.45
CA THR A 25 -7.34 -3.69 -12.30
C THR A 25 -6.60 -4.99 -11.96
N PRO A 26 -7.27 -5.98 -11.34
CA PRO A 26 -6.65 -7.27 -11.02
C PRO A 26 -6.10 -8.01 -12.25
N GLU A 27 -6.74 -7.86 -13.40
CA GLU A 27 -6.29 -8.44 -14.68
C GLU A 27 -5.01 -7.79 -15.19
N GLN A 28 -4.91 -6.46 -15.13
CA GLN A 28 -3.71 -5.71 -15.49
C GLN A 28 -2.54 -6.07 -14.56
N ALA A 29 -2.80 -6.20 -13.25
CA ALA A 29 -1.78 -6.61 -12.28
C ALA A 29 -1.26 -8.03 -12.56
N LYS A 30 -2.15 -8.99 -12.86
CA LYS A 30 -1.74 -10.37 -13.23
C LYS A 30 -0.87 -10.38 -14.48
N LEU A 31 -1.20 -9.58 -15.50
CA LEU A 31 -0.38 -9.46 -16.70
C LEU A 31 1.03 -8.92 -16.38
N LEU A 32 1.13 -7.89 -15.54
CA LEU A 32 2.43 -7.32 -15.14
C LEU A 32 3.29 -8.32 -14.37
N VAL A 33 2.67 -9.12 -13.48
CA VAL A 33 3.35 -10.22 -12.78
C VAL A 33 3.85 -11.26 -13.79
N HIS A 34 3.03 -11.64 -14.77
CA HIS A 34 3.40 -12.62 -15.80
C HIS A 34 4.59 -12.16 -16.66
N PHE A 35 4.69 -10.86 -16.92
CA PHE A 35 5.82 -10.24 -17.63
C PHE A 35 6.98 -9.81 -16.73
N ASP A 36 6.98 -10.19 -15.45
CA ASP A 36 7.96 -9.83 -14.41
C ASP A 36 8.24 -8.32 -14.31
N LYS A 37 7.22 -7.49 -14.58
CA LYS A 37 7.27 -6.04 -14.44
C LYS A 37 6.82 -5.63 -13.05
N LYS A 38 7.77 -5.58 -12.12
CA LYS A 38 7.56 -5.10 -10.74
C LYS A 38 7.41 -3.58 -10.72
N LEU A 39 6.16 -3.10 -10.78
CA LEU A 39 5.83 -1.67 -10.70
C LEU A 39 5.67 -1.17 -9.25
N SER A 40 5.68 -2.07 -8.25
CA SER A 40 5.50 -1.72 -6.85
C SER A 40 6.80 -1.93 -6.07
N THR A 41 7.24 -0.89 -5.38
CA THR A 41 8.33 -0.96 -4.40
C THR A 41 7.73 -1.13 -3.00
N PHE A 42 7.95 -2.28 -2.39
CA PHE A 42 7.57 -2.52 -1.01
C PHE A 42 8.57 -1.81 -0.08
N ASN A 43 8.08 -0.92 0.78
CA ASN A 43 8.87 -0.22 1.77
C ASN A 43 8.22 -0.37 3.15
N VAL A 44 9.04 -0.64 4.16
CA VAL A 44 8.60 -0.68 5.56
C VAL A 44 8.83 0.69 6.18
N GLN A 45 7.77 1.29 6.72
CA GLN A 45 7.87 2.53 7.48
C GLN A 45 7.64 2.22 8.96
N LEU A 46 8.65 2.45 9.79
CA LEU A 46 8.51 2.31 11.24
C LEU A 46 7.68 3.48 11.78
N VAL A 47 6.53 3.16 12.38
CA VAL A 47 5.56 4.17 12.84
C VAL A 47 5.88 4.66 14.25
N SER A 48 6.17 3.72 15.15
CA SER A 48 6.42 4.00 16.56
C SER A 48 7.27 2.87 17.16
N ARG A 49 7.86 3.15 18.33
CA ARG A 49 8.44 2.15 19.20
C ARG A 49 8.02 2.37 20.64
N TRP A 50 8.00 1.29 21.40
CA TRP A 50 7.88 1.29 22.85
C TRP A 50 9.20 0.85 23.47
N ALA A 51 9.77 1.67 24.36
CA ALA A 51 10.96 1.32 25.12
C ALA A 51 10.53 0.78 26.49
N THR A 52 10.79 -0.50 26.75
CA THR A 52 10.51 -1.15 28.04
C THR A 52 11.39 -0.59 29.16
N GLU A 53 12.61 -0.17 28.84
CA GLU A 53 13.51 0.52 29.74
C GLU A 53 13.09 2.00 29.82
N GLY A 54 12.26 2.33 30.80
CA GLY A 54 11.74 3.68 31.03
C GLY A 54 10.28 3.92 30.63
N GLY A 55 9.60 2.94 30.03
CA GLY A 55 8.17 3.04 29.71
C GLY A 55 7.82 4.16 28.72
N VAL A 56 8.73 4.48 27.79
CA VAL A 56 8.58 5.63 26.89
C VAL A 56 8.04 5.19 25.54
N TYR A 57 6.94 5.80 25.12
CA TYR A 57 6.42 5.74 23.76
C TYR A 57 7.08 6.79 22.87
N GLU A 58 7.57 6.38 21.70
CA GLU A 58 8.15 7.27 20.71
C GLU A 58 7.51 7.05 19.33
N ARG A 59 6.89 8.11 18.78
CA ARG A 59 6.37 8.14 17.41
C ARG A 59 7.50 8.54 16.45
N LEU A 60 7.84 7.65 15.54
CA LEU A 60 8.94 7.83 14.57
C LEU A 60 8.44 8.28 13.19
N ALA A 61 7.18 8.01 12.85
CA ALA A 61 6.61 8.45 11.57
C ALA A 61 6.12 9.91 11.64
N PRO A 62 6.36 10.72 10.58
CA PRO A 62 5.78 12.06 10.47
C PRO A 62 4.26 11.99 10.48
N LYS A 63 3.59 12.84 11.26
CA LYS A 63 2.13 13.00 11.24
C LYS A 63 1.72 13.40 9.81
N LYS A 64 1.08 12.48 9.07
CA LYS A 64 0.56 12.76 7.73
C LYS A 64 -0.53 13.83 7.89
N ALA A 65 -0.31 15.02 7.33
CA ALA A 65 -1.34 16.04 7.23
C ALA A 65 -2.52 15.45 6.43
N LYS A 66 -3.72 15.48 7.02
CA LYS A 66 -4.95 14.93 6.42
C LYS A 66 -5.19 15.56 5.05
N LYS A 67 -4.83 14.86 3.97
CA LYS A 67 -5.27 15.20 2.62
C LYS A 67 -6.68 14.62 2.46
N ALA A 68 -7.67 15.48 2.29
CA ALA A 68 -9.06 15.10 2.12
C ALA A 68 -9.22 14.20 0.89
N THR A 69 -9.39 12.90 1.10
CA THR A 69 -9.97 11.99 0.11
C THR A 69 -10.78 10.97 0.88
N SER A 70 -12.09 11.07 0.69
CA SER A 70 -13.14 10.26 1.29
C SER A 70 -12.97 8.77 0.97
N VAL A 71 -12.76 7.92 1.98
CA VAL A 71 -13.57 6.72 2.27
C VAL A 71 -13.12 6.07 3.59
N ALA A 72 -14.07 5.99 4.53
CA ALA A 72 -14.28 5.04 5.63
C ALA A 72 -13.13 4.65 6.59
N ALA A 73 -13.27 5.17 7.83
CA ALA A 73 -13.05 4.54 9.14
C ALA A 73 -11.78 3.72 9.36
N ASP A 74 -10.76 4.38 9.90
CA ASP A 74 -9.82 3.76 10.84
C ASP A 74 -10.02 4.51 12.17
N ASP A 75 -10.60 3.78 13.12
CA ASP A 75 -11.00 4.22 14.45
C ASP A 75 -9.78 4.11 15.38
N ASP A 76 -8.89 5.10 15.32
CA ASP A 76 -7.85 5.28 16.34
C ASP A 76 -8.50 6.00 17.55
N GLU A 77 -9.27 5.25 18.35
CA GLU A 77 -9.60 5.64 19.73
C GLU A 77 -8.34 5.44 20.60
N ASP A 78 -7.50 6.47 20.69
CA ASP A 78 -6.51 6.63 21.77
C ASP A 78 -7.28 6.94 23.08
N ASP A 79 -7.87 5.91 23.69
CA ASP A 79 -8.41 5.95 25.06
C ASP A 79 -7.24 5.92 26.05
N ASN A 80 -6.64 7.09 26.32
CA ASN A 80 -5.75 7.24 27.46
C ASN A 80 -6.57 7.68 28.67
N GLY A 81 -7.31 6.72 29.24
CA GLY A 81 -7.90 6.81 30.57
C GLY A 81 -6.78 6.86 31.61
N ASP A 82 -6.54 8.06 32.11
CA ASP A 82 -5.64 8.38 33.21
C ASP A 82 -6.22 7.82 34.52
N ASP A 83 -5.93 6.55 34.84
CA ASP A 83 -6.23 5.97 36.16
C ASP A 83 -5.15 6.41 37.18
N GLU A 84 -5.09 7.71 37.45
CA GLU A 84 -4.49 8.28 38.67
C GLU A 84 -5.58 8.43 39.74
N ASP A 85 -5.84 7.38 40.55
CA ASP A 85 -5.98 7.45 42.02
C ASP A 85 -6.46 6.11 42.62
N MET A 86 -5.61 5.43 43.40
CA MET A 86 -6.05 4.53 44.47
C MET A 86 -5.06 4.62 45.63
N GLU A 87 -5.36 5.51 46.57
CA GLU A 87 -4.91 5.43 47.98
C GLU A 87 -5.29 4.08 48.63
#